data_AF-A0A0L6J154-F1
#
_entry.id   AF-A0A0L6J154-F1
#
_cell.length_a   1.000
_cell.length_b   1.000
_cell.length_c   1.000
_cell.angle_alpha   90.00
_cell.angle_beta   90.00
_cell.angle_gamma   90.00
#
_symmetry.space_group_name_H-M   'P 1'
#
loop_
_entity.id
_entity.type
_entity.pdbx_description
1 polymer ?
#
loop_
_entity_poly.entity_id
_entity_poly.type
_entity_poly.pdbx_seq_one_letter_code
_entity_poly.pdbx_strand_id
1 'polypeptide(L)' 'MSTSDMRKAMLANMEALADDILVIEAMAIEPAEAGAELSDRGAEELRAMVRRKQVQALERRSQLAALRVEYDALFRPAQ' A
#
# COMPACT_ATOMS: atom_id res chain seq x y z
N MET A 1 8.41 11.83 23.98
CA MET A 1 7.95 10.48 23.54
C MET A 1 9.01 9.48 23.97
N SER A 2 8.65 8.40 24.66
CA SER A 2 9.66 7.41 25.09
C SER A 2 10.09 6.52 23.90
N THR A 3 11.25 5.86 24.00
CA THR A 3 11.71 4.88 22.99
C THR A 3 10.69 3.75 22.77
N SER A 4 9.97 3.35 23.83
CA SER A 4 8.89 2.38 23.77
C SER A 4 7.69 2.91 22.98
N ASP A 5 7.30 4.16 23.22
CA ASP A 5 6.18 4.79 22.49
C ASP A 5 6.52 5.00 21.01
N MET A 6 7.76 5.40 20.72
CA MET A 6 8.26 5.56 19.35
C MET A 6 8.21 4.23 18.59
N ARG A 7 8.70 3.15 19.22
CA ARG A 7 8.66 1.80 18.63
C ARG A 7 7.22 1.35 18.34
N LYS A 8 6.30 1.55 19.28
CA LYS A 8 4.87 1.21 19.09
C LYS A 8 4.23 2.02 17.98
N ALA A 9 4.49 3.33 17.92
CA ALA A 9 3.95 4.20 16.88
C ALA A 9 4.43 3.77 15.48
N MET A 10 5.71 3.42 15.32
CA MET A 10 6.23 2.93 14.04
C MET A 10 5.64 1.58 13.65
N LEU A 11 5.44 0.66 14.59
CA LEU A 11 4.76 -0.62 14.32
C LEU A 11 3.31 -0.40 13.88
N ALA A 12 2.56 0.44 14.60
CA ALA A 12 1.19 0.78 14.23
C ALA A 12 1.11 1.44 12.83
N ASN A 13 2.05 2.33 12.51
CA ASN A 13 2.13 2.93 11.18
C ASN A 13 2.45 1.91 10.08
N MET A 14 3.30 0.91 10.36
CA MET A 14 3.57 -0.18 9.42
C MET A 14 2.34 -1.07 9.20
N GLU A 15 1.59 -1.38 10.25
CA GLU A 15 0.33 -2.13 10.16
C GLU A 15 -0.71 -1.36 9.34
N ALA A 16 -0.93 -0.07 9.65
CA ALA A 16 -1.86 0.77 8.91
C ALA A 16 -1.50 0.87 7.41
N LEU A 17 -0.22 1.00 7.08
CA LEU A 17 0.22 0.98 5.68
C LEU A 17 -0.03 -0.37 5.00
N ALA A 18 0.16 -1.49 5.71
CA ALA A 18 -0.11 -2.82 5.17
C ALA A 18 -1.61 -3.01 4.89
N ASP A 19 -2.47 -2.57 5.81
CA ASP A 19 -3.93 -2.62 5.65
C ASP A 19 -4.40 -1.73 4.49
N ASP A 20 -3.88 -0.50 4.38
CA ASP A 20 -4.17 0.40 3.27
C ASP A 20 -3.80 -0.21 1.91
N ILE A 21 -2.65 -0.89 1.82
CA ILE A 21 -2.25 -1.60 0.60
C ILE A 21 -3.29 -2.67 0.24
N LEU A 22 -3.70 -3.49 1.20
CA LEU A 22 -4.69 -4.55 0.97
C LEU A 22 -6.02 -3.98 0.47
N VAL A 23 -6.49 -2.88 1.08
CA VAL A 23 -7.73 -2.21 0.66
C VAL A 23 -7.60 -1.64 -0.75
N ILE A 24 -6.49 -0.95 -1.06
CA ILE A 24 -6.27 -0.36 -2.39
C ILE A 24 -6.21 -1.44 -3.46
N GLU A 25 -5.54 -2.57 -3.18
CA GLU A 25 -5.46 -3.70 -4.10
C GLU A 25 -6.82 -4.36 -4.30
N ALA A 26 -7.60 -4.57 -3.24
CA ALA A 26 -8.96 -5.09 -3.34
C ALA A 26 -9.87 -4.19 -4.20
N MET A 27 -9.77 -2.87 -4.03
CA MET A 27 -10.49 -1.89 -4.86
C MET A 27 -10.07 -1.90 -6.34
N ALA A 28 -8.94 -2.50 -6.67
CA ALA A 28 -8.49 -2.66 -8.06
C ALA A 28 -9.00 -3.94 -8.72
N ILE A 29 -9.52 -4.92 -7.96
CA ILE A 29 -9.97 -6.22 -8.47
C ILE A 29 -11.30 -6.08 -9.21
N GLU A 30 -12.35 -5.60 -8.53
CA GLU A 30 -13.70 -5.48 -9.12
C GLU A 30 -13.72 -4.66 -10.44
N PRO A 31 -13.07 -3.48 -10.53
CA PRO A 31 -13.00 -2.74 -11.79
C PRO A 31 -12.20 -3.45 -12.89
N ALA A 32 -11.20 -4.27 -12.53
CA ALA A 32 -10.40 -5.02 -13.50
C ALA A 32 -11.22 -6.15 -14.12
N GLU A 33 -12.01 -6.85 -13.30
CA GLU A 33 -12.94 -7.90 -13.75
C GLU A 33 -14.04 -7.30 -14.62
N ALA A 34 -14.70 -6.23 -14.17
CA ALA A 34 -15.73 -5.53 -14.95
C ALA A 34 -15.19 -4.97 -16.28
N GLY A 35 -13.95 -4.47 -16.29
CA GLY A 35 -13.30 -3.94 -17.49
C GLY A 35 -12.94 -5.02 -18.53
N ALA A 36 -12.87 -6.30 -18.14
CA ALA A 36 -12.67 -7.41 -19.07
C ALA A 36 -13.94 -7.76 -19.85
N GLU A 37 -15.11 -7.41 -19.33
CA GLU A 37 -16.43 -7.75 -19.89
C GLU A 37 -17.05 -6.62 -20.74
N LEU A 38 -16.48 -5.41 -20.71
CA LEU A 38 -17.00 -4.22 -21.39
C LEU A 38 -16.33 -3.94 -22.74
N SER A 39 -17.08 -3.34 -23.68
CA SER A 39 -16.53 -2.82 -24.93
C SER A 39 -15.78 -1.49 -24.76
N ASP A 40 -14.91 -1.18 -25.73
CA ASP A 40 -13.70 -0.35 -25.67
C ASP A 40 -13.71 0.87 -24.72
N ARG A 41 -14.74 1.73 -24.73
CA ARG A 41 -14.70 2.98 -23.95
C ARG A 41 -14.92 2.79 -22.44
N GLY A 42 -15.84 1.89 -22.05
CA GLY A 42 -16.07 1.59 -20.62
C GLY A 42 -14.89 0.83 -20.00
N ALA A 43 -14.26 -0.02 -20.82
CA ALA A 43 -13.05 -0.74 -20.42
C ALA A 43 -11.85 0.19 -20.22
N GLU A 44 -11.69 1.25 -21.03
CA GLU A 44 -10.60 2.22 -20.87
C GLU A 44 -10.66 2.99 -19.54
N GLU A 45 -11.85 3.47 -19.14
CA GLU A 45 -12.02 4.20 -17.89
C GLU A 45 -11.73 3.32 -16.66
N LEU A 46 -12.17 2.05 -16.70
CA LEU A 46 -11.89 1.07 -15.66
C LEU A 46 -10.41 0.71 -15.61
N ARG A 47 -9.76 0.46 -16.75
CA ARG A 47 -8.30 0.23 -16.81
C ARG A 47 -7.52 1.42 -16.24
N ALA A 48 -7.93 2.65 -16.53
CA ALA A 48 -7.33 3.84 -15.96
C ALA A 48 -7.54 3.93 -14.44
N MET A 49 -8.70 3.54 -13.94
CA MET A 49 -8.96 3.44 -12.50
C MET A 49 -8.07 2.39 -11.82
N VAL A 50 -8.02 1.17 -12.37
CA VAL A 50 -7.17 0.08 -11.89
C VAL A 50 -5.71 0.51 -11.85
N ARG A 51 -5.21 1.12 -12.92
CA ARG A 51 -3.83 1.60 -13.00
C ARG A 51 -3.52 2.64 -11.92
N ARG A 52 -4.45 3.58 -11.65
CA ARG A 52 -4.29 4.56 -10.56
C ARG A 52 -4.21 3.87 -9.20
N LYS A 53 -5.05 2.87 -8.94
CA LYS A 53 -5.02 2.10 -7.69
C LYS A 53 -3.73 1.30 -7.54
N GLN A 54 -3.24 0.68 -8.61
CA GLN A 54 -1.96 -0.02 -8.61
C GLN A 54 -0.79 0.92 -8.31
N VAL A 55 -0.77 2.12 -8.89
CA VAL A 55 0.24 3.15 -8.57
C VAL A 55 0.16 3.55 -7.09
N GLN A 56 -1.03 3.81 -6.57
CA GLN A 56 -1.22 4.11 -5.14
C GLN A 56 -0.71 2.98 -4.23
N ALA A 57 -0.99 1.71 -4.56
CA ALA A 57 -0.49 0.58 -3.80
C ALA A 57 1.05 0.51 -3.82
N LEU A 58 1.69 0.79 -4.97
CA LEU A 58 3.15 0.84 -5.09
C LEU A 58 3.77 1.97 -4.26
N GLU A 59 3.13 3.14 -4.22
CA GLU A 59 3.56 4.26 -3.37
C GLU A 59 3.50 3.89 -1.88
N ARG A 60 2.40 3.26 -1.44
CA ARG A 60 2.26 2.78 -0.05
C ARG A 60 3.27 1.69 0.29
N ARG A 61 3.54 0.76 -0.63
CA ARG A 61 4.59 -0.26 -0.47
C ARG A 61 5.98 0.37 -0.30
N SER A 62 6.26 1.43 -1.05
CA SER A 62 7.53 2.16 -0.94
C SER A 62 7.65 2.85 0.43
N GLN A 63 6.57 3.46 0.92
CA GLN A 63 6.51 4.04 2.26
C GLN A 63 6.72 2.98 3.36
N LEU A 64 6.07 1.82 3.24
CA LEU A 64 6.24 0.72 4.18
C LEU A 64 7.67 0.18 4.19
N ALA A 65 8.30 0.04 3.01
CA ALA A 65 9.68 -0.40 2.91
C ALA A 65 10.65 0.59 3.57
N ALA A 66 10.47 1.89 3.32
CA ALA A 66 11.28 2.93 3.97
C ALA A 66 11.12 2.91 5.50
N LEU A 67 9.89 2.79 5.99
CA LEU A 67 9.61 2.73 7.43
C LEU A 67 10.20 1.49 8.10
N ARG A 68 10.21 0.34 7.40
CA ARG A 68 10.89 -0.88 7.88
C ARG A 68 12.39 -0.68 8.00
N VAL A 69 13.03 -0.07 7.00
CA VAL A 69 14.47 0.24 7.05
C VAL A 69 14.78 1.17 8.23
N GLU A 70 13.98 2.21 8.44
CA GLU A 70 14.15 3.12 9.59
C GLU A 70 13.95 2.40 10.92
N TYR A 71 12.92 1.55 11.03
CA TYR A 71 12.66 0.76 12.22
C TYR A 71 13.82 -0.19 12.54
N ASP A 72 14.33 -0.90 11.54
CA ASP A 72 15.44 -1.84 11.73
C ASP A 72 16.72 -1.10 12.15
N ALA A 73 17.02 0.04 11.53
CA ALA A 73 18.17 0.87 11.91
C ALA A 73 18.11 1.34 13.38
N LEU A 74 16.92 1.67 13.88
CA LEU A 74 16.73 2.20 15.24
C LEU A 74 16.62 1.12 16.32
N PHE A 75 16.01 -0.02 16.01
CA PHE A 75 15.60 -1.01 17.03
C PHE A 75 16.11 -2.43 16.78
N ARG A 76 16.67 -2.71 15.61
CA ARG A 76 17.29 -3.99 15.24
C ARG A 76 18.58 -3.77 14.44
N PRO A 77 19.53 -2.95 14.93
CA PRO A 77 20.79 -2.79 14.21
C PRO A 77 21.42 -4.18 14.04
N ALA A 78 21.87 -4.48 12.82
CA ALA A 78 22.55 -5.73 12.53
C ALA A 78 23.70 -5.91 13.55
N GLN A 79 23.62 -7.01 14.30
CA GLN A 79 24.71 -7.46 15.18
C GLN A 79 25.87 -7.98 14.33
#